data_AF-A0A8B6LEG4-F1
#
_entry.id   AF-A0A8B6LEG4-F1
#
_cell.length_a   1.000
_cell.length_b   1.000
_cell.length_c   1.000
_cell.angle_alpha   90.00
_cell.angle_beta   90.00
_cell.angle_gamma   90.00
#
_symmetry.space_group_name_H-M   'P 1'
#
loop_
_entity.id
_entity.type
_entity.pdbx_description
1 polymer ?
#
loop_
_entity_poly.entity_id
_entity_poly.type
_entity_poly.pdbx_seq_one_letter_code
_entity_poly.pdbx_strand_id
1 'polypeptide(L)'
;MKNVIVLVIICLAGWKAFTYYEQRQQVSRSVTEKVWSPDSGSQPASVNTAFRCDGRTYCSQMTSCEEATYFLKNCPGVKMDGNGDGVPCEKQWCR
;
A
#
# COMPACT_ATOMS: atom_id res chain seq x y z
N MET A 1 -55.36 26.60 -16.55
CA MET A 1 -54.37 26.07 -17.51
C MET A 1 -52.96 26.58 -17.21
N LYS A 2 -52.69 27.89 -17.28
CA LYS A 2 -51.33 28.45 -17.17
C LYS A 2 -50.70 28.30 -15.76
N ASN A 3 -51.51 28.41 -14.71
CA ASN A 3 -51.03 28.28 -13.33
C ASN A 3 -50.62 26.84 -12.98
N VAL A 4 -51.26 25.84 -13.58
CA VAL A 4 -50.90 24.42 -13.40
C VAL A 4 -49.57 24.11 -14.09
N ILE A 5 -49.34 24.69 -15.27
CA ILE A 5 -48.07 24.55 -16.01
C ILE A 5 -46.91 25.14 -15.20
N VAL A 6 -47.11 26.30 -14.57
CA VAL A 6 -46.08 26.93 -13.71
C VAL A 6 -45.73 26.05 -12.51
N LEU A 7 -46.73 25.43 -11.86
CA LEU A 7 -46.48 24.55 -10.71
C LEU A 7 -45.68 23.29 -11.12
N VAL A 8 -45.99 22.69 -12.27
CA VAL A 8 -45.26 21.51 -12.77
C VAL A 8 -43.79 21.85 -13.05
N ILE A 9 -43.51 23.02 -13.64
CA ILE A 9 -42.13 23.45 -13.93
C ILE A 9 -41.34 23.66 -12.63
N ILE A 10 -41.95 24.27 -11.61
CA ILE A 10 -41.30 24.49 -10.30
C ILE A 10 -40.99 23.16 -9.61
N CYS A 11 -41.92 22.19 -9.65
CA CYS A 11 -41.70 20.86 -9.07
C CYS A 11 -40.55 20.11 -9.77
N LEU A 12 -40.47 20.17 -11.11
CA LEU A 12 -39.40 19.52 -11.86
C LEU A 12 -38.03 20.16 -11.59
N ALA A 13 -37.98 21.49 -11.49
CA ALA A 13 -36.76 22.22 -11.14
C ALA A 13 -36.30 21.89 -9.71
N GLY A 14 -37.23 21.85 -8.76
CA GLY A 14 -36.96 21.47 -7.36
C GLY A 14 -36.42 20.05 -7.24
N TRP A 15 -37.03 19.09 -7.96
CA TRP A 15 -36.55 17.70 -7.97
C TRP A 15 -35.13 17.59 -8.53
N LYS A 16 -34.84 18.26 -9.66
CA LYS A 16 -33.50 18.25 -10.25
C LYS A 16 -32.46 18.87 -9.31
N ALA A 17 -32.78 19.98 -8.66
CA ALA A 17 -31.91 20.61 -7.68
C ALA A 17 -31.65 19.71 -6.46
N PHE A 18 -32.70 19.05 -5.94
CA PHE A 18 -32.60 18.10 -4.84
C PHE A 18 -31.66 16.93 -5.19
N THR A 19 -31.83 16.33 -6.37
CA THR A 19 -30.95 15.24 -6.83
C THR A 19 -29.49 15.68 -7.03
N TYR A 20 -29.26 16.91 -7.49
CA TYR A 20 -27.90 17.46 -7.65
C TYR A 20 -27.21 17.74 -6.30
N TYR A 21 -28.00 18.06 -5.27
CA TYR A 21 -27.50 18.33 -3.93
C TYR A 21 -27.03 17.05 -3.22
N GLU A 22 -27.79 15.96 -3.31
CA GLU A 22 -27.38 14.67 -2.72
C GLU A 22 -26.05 14.16 -3.30
N GLN A 23 -25.84 14.30 -4.61
CA GLN A 23 -24.60 13.87 -5.28
C GLN A 23 -23.35 14.62 -4.75
N ARG A 24 -23.49 15.88 -4.30
CA ARG A 24 -22.35 16.64 -3.74
C ARG A 24 -21.91 16.16 -2.37
N GLN A 25 -22.75 15.49 -1.59
CA GLN A 25 -22.38 15.07 -0.22
C GLN A 25 -21.48 13.83 -0.17
N GLN A 26 -21.52 12.95 -1.17
CA GLN A 26 -20.68 11.75 -1.19
C GLN A 26 -19.19 12.06 -1.42
N VAL A 27 -18.87 13.16 -2.12
CA VAL A 27 -17.49 13.59 -2.35
C VAL A 27 -16.80 13.98 -1.04
N SER A 28 -17.53 14.55 -0.06
CA SER A 28 -16.95 14.96 1.23
C SER A 28 -16.65 13.79 2.16
N ARG A 29 -17.35 12.65 2.04
CA ARG A 29 -17.07 11.46 2.86
C ARG A 29 -15.89 10.63 2.33
N SER A 30 -15.72 10.57 1.02
CA SER A 30 -14.66 9.75 0.42
C SER A 30 -13.25 10.36 0.55
N VAL A 31 -13.12 11.65 0.88
CA VAL A 31 -11.81 12.31 1.08
C VAL A 31 -11.21 12.02 2.45
N THR A 32 -12.03 11.77 3.47
CA THR A 32 -11.52 11.52 4.85
C THR A 32 -10.99 10.11 5.05
N GLU A 33 -11.43 9.11 4.28
CA GLU A 33 -10.85 7.75 4.36
C GLU A 33 -9.52 7.62 3.61
N LYS A 34 -9.22 8.52 2.66
CA LYS A 34 -7.99 8.46 1.86
C LYS A 34 -6.83 9.30 2.41
N VAL A 35 -6.88 9.68 3.70
CA VAL A 35 -5.77 10.35 4.40
C VAL A 35 -5.24 9.52 5.58
N TRP A 36 -5.89 8.39 5.90
CA TRP A 36 -5.31 7.35 6.74
C TRP A 36 -5.46 6.00 6.05
N SER A 37 -4.74 5.80 4.97
CA SER A 37 -4.22 4.45 4.69
C SER A 37 -2.90 4.38 5.44
N PRO A 38 -2.70 3.45 6.39
CA PRO A 38 -1.33 3.08 6.71
C PRO A 38 -0.76 2.56 5.39
N ASP A 39 0.32 3.18 4.94
CA ASP A 39 1.22 2.55 3.99
C ASP A 39 1.69 1.25 4.67
N SER A 40 0.92 0.20 4.43
CA SER A 40 1.24 -1.19 4.73
C SER A 40 1.14 -1.94 3.40
N GLY A 41 1.69 -1.33 2.36
CA GLY A 41 2.46 -2.08 1.40
C GLY A 41 3.82 -2.26 2.04
N SER A 42 4.16 -3.49 2.39
CA SER A 42 5.49 -3.92 2.78
C SER A 42 6.48 -3.65 1.65
N GLN A 43 6.84 -2.39 1.46
CA GLN A 43 7.95 -1.99 0.64
C GLN A 43 9.07 -1.72 1.63
N PRO A 44 9.97 -2.68 1.85
CA PRO A 44 11.09 -2.42 2.73
C PRO A 44 11.79 -1.21 2.15
N ALA A 45 11.99 -0.22 3.01
CA ALA A 45 12.80 0.93 2.69
C ALA A 45 14.10 0.38 2.10
N SER A 46 14.25 0.51 0.79
CA SER A 46 15.49 0.28 0.09
C SER A 46 16.41 1.41 0.53
N VAL A 47 16.86 1.32 1.78
CA VAL A 47 18.08 1.97 2.24
C VAL A 47 19.10 1.46 1.24
N ASN A 48 19.57 2.38 0.41
CA ASN A 48 20.48 2.12 -0.70
C ASN A 48 21.89 1.79 -0.15
N THR A 49 21.96 0.94 0.88
CA THR A 49 23.18 0.35 1.41
C THR A 49 23.65 -0.62 0.34
N ALA A 50 24.71 -0.23 -0.36
CA ALA A 50 25.37 -1.13 -1.28
C ALA A 50 25.94 -2.31 -0.49
N PHE A 51 25.16 -3.38 -0.38
CA PHE A 51 25.59 -4.64 0.22
C PHE A 51 26.75 -5.19 -0.62
N ARG A 52 27.78 -5.71 0.06
CA ARG A 52 28.94 -6.30 -0.59
C ARG A 52 29.25 -7.62 0.08
N CYS A 53 29.71 -8.59 -0.70
CA CYS A 53 30.16 -9.86 -0.17
C CYS A 53 31.45 -9.65 0.62
N ASP A 54 31.32 -9.54 1.93
CA ASP A 54 32.40 -9.33 2.90
C ASP A 54 32.80 -10.62 3.64
N GLY A 55 32.26 -11.77 3.21
CA GLY A 55 32.55 -13.09 3.77
C GLY A 55 31.56 -13.55 4.85
N ARG A 56 30.49 -12.80 5.12
CA ARG A 56 29.41 -13.22 6.01
C ARG A 56 28.57 -14.32 5.38
N THR A 57 28.36 -15.39 6.14
CA THR A 57 27.64 -16.60 5.66
C THR A 57 26.47 -17.01 6.54
N TYR A 58 26.27 -16.36 7.69
CA TYR A 58 25.24 -16.74 8.68
C TYR A 58 24.28 -15.60 8.99
N CYS A 59 23.06 -15.96 9.40
CA CYS A 59 21.99 -15.01 9.69
C CYS A 59 22.30 -14.04 10.83
N SER A 60 23.00 -14.46 11.87
CA SER A 60 23.36 -13.57 13.00
C SER A 60 24.27 -12.40 12.60
N GLN A 61 24.88 -12.46 11.42
CA GLN A 61 25.75 -11.41 10.90
C GLN A 61 25.01 -10.42 10.00
N MET A 62 23.76 -10.72 9.62
CA MET A 62 22.90 -9.82 8.84
C MET A 62 22.18 -8.85 9.76
N THR A 63 21.61 -7.80 9.20
CA THR A 63 20.88 -6.75 9.91
C THR A 63 19.45 -6.56 9.40
N SER A 64 19.12 -7.20 8.27
CA SER A 64 17.81 -7.10 7.63
C SER A 64 17.52 -8.29 6.71
N CYS A 65 16.24 -8.46 6.36
CA CYS A 65 15.80 -9.49 5.42
C CYS A 65 16.31 -9.18 4.01
N GLU A 66 16.32 -7.92 3.60
CA GLU A 66 16.83 -7.49 2.29
C GLU A 66 18.32 -7.78 2.16
N GLU A 67 19.11 -7.51 3.20
CA GLU A 67 20.53 -7.83 3.23
C GLU A 67 20.75 -9.35 3.13
N ALA A 68 20.06 -10.13 3.95
CA ALA A 68 20.16 -11.59 3.90
C ALA A 68 19.78 -12.14 2.51
N THR A 69 18.75 -11.58 1.89
CA THR A 69 18.29 -11.93 0.53
C THR A 69 19.32 -11.53 -0.52
N TYR A 70 19.95 -10.36 -0.38
CA TYR A 70 21.04 -9.95 -1.25
C TYR A 70 22.20 -10.95 -1.17
N PHE A 71 22.62 -11.32 0.04
CA PHE A 71 23.71 -12.26 0.24
C PHE A 71 23.40 -13.64 -0.32
N LEU A 72 22.18 -14.15 -0.12
CA LEU A 72 21.73 -15.43 -0.70
C LEU A 72 21.87 -15.46 -2.23
N LYS A 73 21.55 -14.35 -2.90
CA LYS A 73 21.52 -14.27 -4.37
C LYS A 73 22.84 -13.84 -5.00
N ASN A 74 23.66 -13.06 -4.30
CA ASN A 74 24.84 -12.40 -4.88
C ASN A 74 26.17 -12.92 -4.33
N CYS A 75 26.18 -13.59 -3.17
CA CYS A 75 27.40 -14.01 -2.50
C CYS A 75 27.55 -15.54 -2.47
N PRO A 76 28.72 -16.09 -2.86
CA PRO A 76 28.97 -17.53 -2.81
C PRO A 76 29.15 -18.04 -1.38
N GLY A 77 28.75 -19.28 -1.10
CA GLY A 77 29.05 -19.97 0.16
C GLY A 77 28.20 -19.57 1.36
N VAL A 78 27.14 -18.79 1.14
CA VAL A 78 26.14 -18.41 2.15
C VAL A 78 25.35 -19.62 2.66
N LYS A 79 25.12 -19.68 3.97
CA LYS A 79 24.42 -20.76 4.69
C LYS A 79 23.25 -20.21 5.49
N MET A 80 22.35 -19.52 4.80
CA MET A 80 21.27 -18.74 5.40
C MET A 80 19.88 -19.29 5.07
N ASP A 81 19.77 -19.99 3.94
CA ASP A 81 18.58 -20.69 3.49
C ASP A 81 18.79 -22.20 3.76
N GLY A 82 18.21 -22.68 4.86
CA GLY A 82 18.43 -24.04 5.34
C GLY A 82 17.49 -25.08 4.73
N ASN A 83 16.30 -24.65 4.31
CA ASN A 83 15.24 -25.44 3.69
C ASN A 83 15.23 -25.32 2.15
N GLY A 84 15.94 -24.34 1.59
CA GLY A 84 16.09 -24.15 0.14
C GLY A 84 14.87 -23.53 -0.53
N ASP A 85 14.06 -22.76 0.21
CA ASP A 85 12.85 -22.12 -0.30
C ASP A 85 13.11 -20.73 -0.91
N GLY A 86 14.36 -20.25 -0.83
CA GLY A 86 14.77 -18.94 -1.31
C GLY A 86 14.53 -17.80 -0.31
N VAL A 87 14.09 -18.09 0.92
CA VAL A 87 13.91 -17.14 2.01
C VAL A 87 15.01 -17.34 3.06
N PRO A 88 16.06 -16.49 3.07
CA PRO A 88 17.12 -16.63 4.05
C PRO A 88 16.66 -16.12 5.42
N CYS A 89 17.15 -16.72 6.50
CA CYS A 89 17.04 -16.15 7.84
C CYS A 89 15.61 -15.91 8.36
N GLU A 90 14.65 -16.75 7.99
CA GLU A 90 13.24 -16.70 8.41
C GLU A 90 13.06 -16.51 9.92
N LYS A 91 13.94 -17.13 10.73
CA LYS A 91 13.86 -17.07 12.18
C LYS A 91 14.31 -15.73 12.78
N GLN A 92 15.07 -14.91 12.06
CA GLN A 92 15.70 -13.69 12.62
C GLN A 92 15.26 -12.42 11.90
N TRP A 93 15.31 -12.42 10.56
CA TRP A 93 15.13 -11.20 9.76
C TRP A 93 13.88 -11.25 8.88
N CYS A 94 13.58 -12.39 8.26
CA CYS A 94 12.46 -12.55 7.33
C CYS A 94 11.27 -13.23 8.05
N ARG A 95 10.63 -12.51 8.98
CA ARG A 95 9.47 -12.98 9.77
C ARG A 95 8.15 -12.43 9.25
#